data_AF-A0A914CJQ1-F1
#
_entry.id   AF-A0A914CJQ1-F1
#
_cell.length_a   1.000
_cell.length_b   1.000
_cell.length_c   1.000
_cell.angle_alpha   90.00
_cell.angle_beta   90.00
_cell.angle_gamma   90.00
#
_symmetry.space_group_name_H-M   'P 1'
#
loop_
_entity.id
_entity.type
_entity.pdbx_description
1 polymer ?
#
loop_
_entity_poly.entity_id
_entity_poly.type
_entity_poly.pdbx_seq_one_letter_code
_entity_poly.pdbx_strand_id
1 'polypeptide(L)'
;MLPTSVHYVEPMLTPQELEWLHQIRRHANVQDHSGYSLNPFNLLRWAHAYEGDTITSAKKYRRHLKIRKILELDKIHNLGDADGLDEAADDYAPVEILGQSLIRFTIWAMRMVWMKLLTIMLQLKFWDKQPMMIIVFYSSKDLGILIFKQ
;
A
#
# COMPACT_ATOMS: atom_id res chain seq x y z
N MET A 1 20.77 -9.72 9.66
CA MET A 1 20.17 -10.77 8.80
C MET A 1 18.68 -10.52 8.76
N LEU A 2 18.14 -10.11 7.61
CA LEU A 2 16.69 -10.01 7.41
C LEU A 2 16.13 -11.45 7.32
N PRO A 3 14.94 -11.74 7.86
CA PRO A 3 14.34 -13.06 7.73
C PRO A 3 14.06 -13.36 6.25
N THR A 4 14.94 -14.17 5.65
CA THR A 4 14.84 -14.67 4.29
C THR A 4 13.85 -15.82 4.28
N SER A 5 12.58 -15.50 4.05
CA SER A 5 11.54 -16.33 3.42
C SER A 5 10.18 -15.97 4.02
N VAL A 6 9.53 -14.99 3.40
CA VAL A 6 8.07 -15.03 3.40
C VAL A 6 7.73 -16.27 2.58
N HIS A 7 7.37 -17.37 3.24
CA HIS A 7 6.78 -18.51 2.54
C HIS A 7 5.51 -17.99 1.86
N TYR A 8 5.62 -17.75 0.55
CA TYR A 8 4.48 -17.42 -0.29
C TYR A 8 3.61 -18.67 -0.35
N VAL A 9 2.61 -18.73 0.52
CA VAL A 9 1.52 -19.69 0.37
C VAL A 9 0.65 -19.11 -0.74
N GLU A 10 0.67 -19.75 -1.91
CA GLU A 10 -0.23 -19.38 -2.98
C GLU A 10 -1.67 -19.54 -2.45
N PRO A 11 -2.46 -18.46 -2.34
CA PRO A 11 -3.81 -18.55 -1.82
C PRO A 11 -4.61 -19.51 -2.71
N MET A 12 -5.28 -20.49 -2.09
CA MET A 12 -6.17 -21.38 -2.81
C MET A 12 -7.29 -20.55 -3.43
N LEU A 13 -7.42 -20.65 -4.75
CA LEU A 13 -8.50 -20.02 -5.49
C LEU A 13 -9.83 -20.68 -5.15
N THR A 14 -10.85 -19.86 -4.93
CA THR A 14 -12.22 -20.32 -4.77
C THR A 14 -12.76 -20.91 -6.09
N PRO A 15 -13.79 -21.77 -6.05
CA PRO A 15 -14.43 -22.27 -7.27
C PRO A 15 -14.94 -21.15 -8.19
N GLN A 16 -15.40 -20.03 -7.61
CA GLN A 16 -15.87 -18.87 -8.37
C GLN A 16 -14.72 -18.16 -9.09
N GLU A 17 -13.58 -17.97 -8.44
CA GLU A 17 -12.39 -17.38 -9.05
C GLU A 17 -11.82 -18.25 -10.17
N LEU A 18 -11.86 -19.57 -10.01
CA LEU A 18 -11.52 -20.52 -11.07
C LEU A 18 -12.44 -20.36 -12.28
N GLU A 19 -13.75 -20.25 -12.07
CA GLU A 19 -14.71 -20.03 -13.15
C GLU A 19 -14.44 -18.71 -13.88
N TRP A 20 -14.23 -17.61 -13.14
CA TRP A 20 -13.86 -16.33 -13.74
C TRP A 20 -12.59 -16.41 -14.57
N LEU A 21 -11.56 -17.09 -14.08
CA LEU A 21 -10.31 -17.31 -14.83
C LEU A 21 -10.55 -18.01 -16.15
N HIS A 22 -11.32 -19.10 -16.13
CA HIS A 22 -11.63 -19.85 -17.34
C HIS A 22 -12.42 -19.03 -18.36
N GLN A 23 -13.44 -18.30 -17.91
CA GLN A 23 -14.24 -17.43 -18.78
C GLN A 23 -13.41 -16.30 -19.37
N ILE A 24 -12.64 -15.58 -18.55
CA ILE A 24 -11.82 -14.45 -19.02
C ILE A 24 -10.78 -14.95 -20.03
N ARG A 25 -10.11 -16.08 -19.78
CA ARG A 25 -9.18 -16.70 -20.74
C ARG A 25 -9.85 -17.00 -22.07
N ARG A 26 -11.05 -17.60 -22.04
CA ARG A 26 -11.84 -17.92 -23.23
C ARG A 26 -12.23 -16.66 -24.00
N HIS A 27 -12.75 -15.64 -23.32
CA HIS A 27 -13.23 -14.40 -23.94
C HIS A 27 -12.11 -13.51 -24.47
N ALA A 28 -10.96 -13.47 -23.78
CA ALA A 28 -9.87 -12.61 -24.16
C ALA A 28 -9.16 -13.10 -25.44
N ASN A 29 -9.25 -14.42 -25.73
CA ASN A 29 -8.67 -15.09 -26.90
C ASN A 29 -7.23 -14.62 -27.19
N VAL A 30 -6.41 -14.58 -26.15
CA VAL A 30 -5.07 -14.02 -26.22
C VAL A 30 -4.07 -15.17 -26.35
N GLN A 31 -3.25 -15.14 -27.39
CA GLN A 31 -2.09 -16.02 -27.56
C GLN A 31 -0.82 -15.45 -26.91
N ASP A 32 -0.95 -14.54 -25.95
CA ASP A 32 0.20 -13.92 -25.30
C ASP A 32 0.85 -14.95 -24.37
N HIS A 33 2.14 -15.23 -24.61
CA HIS A 33 2.97 -16.14 -23.82
C HIS A 33 3.88 -15.41 -22.84
N SER A 34 3.67 -14.11 -22.62
CA SER A 34 4.40 -13.36 -21.61
C SER A 34 4.20 -13.97 -20.21
N GLY A 35 5.20 -13.84 -19.34
CA GLY A 35 5.06 -14.23 -17.92
C GLY A 35 3.92 -13.47 -17.22
N TYR A 36 3.53 -12.31 -17.75
CA TYR A 36 2.39 -11.53 -17.27
C TYR A 36 1.05 -12.21 -17.58
N SER A 37 0.87 -12.76 -18.78
CA SER A 37 -0.40 -13.33 -19.21
C SER A 37 -0.69 -14.72 -18.63
N LEU A 38 0.36 -15.45 -18.24
CA LEU A 38 0.25 -16.80 -17.68
C LEU A 38 -0.17 -16.81 -16.20
N ASN A 39 0.00 -15.69 -15.49
CA ASN A 39 -0.26 -15.61 -14.05
C ASN A 39 -1.77 -15.46 -13.74
N PRO A 40 -2.39 -16.41 -12.99
CA PRO A 40 -3.80 -16.33 -12.57
C PRO A 40 -4.16 -15.03 -11.81
N PHE A 41 -3.26 -14.52 -10.96
CA PHE A 41 -3.47 -13.30 -10.19
C PHE A 41 -3.71 -12.08 -11.08
N ASN A 42 -3.03 -12.00 -12.23
CA ASN A 42 -3.19 -10.89 -13.15
C ASN A 42 -4.57 -10.86 -13.77
N LEU A 43 -5.14 -12.02 -14.08
CA LEU A 43 -6.51 -12.15 -14.60
C LEU A 43 -7.54 -11.87 -13.51
N LEU A 44 -7.34 -12.38 -12.30
CA LEU A 44 -8.24 -12.16 -11.18
C LEU A 44 -8.36 -10.69 -10.79
N ARG A 45 -7.27 -9.92 -10.88
CA ARG A 45 -7.34 -8.45 -10.72
C ARG A 45 -8.39 -7.81 -11.62
N TRP A 46 -8.50 -8.25 -12.87
CA TRP A 46 -9.51 -7.75 -13.81
C TRP A 46 -10.90 -8.28 -13.47
N ALA A 47 -11.03 -9.52 -13.00
CA ALA A 47 -12.30 -10.06 -12.52
C ALA A 47 -12.84 -9.23 -11.35
N HIS A 48 -12.02 -8.98 -10.32
CA HIS A 48 -12.40 -8.20 -9.15
C HIS A 48 -12.69 -6.74 -9.49
N ALA A 49 -11.89 -6.10 -10.36
CA ALA A 49 -12.09 -4.72 -10.74
C ALA A 49 -13.42 -4.46 -11.47
N TYR A 50 -14.03 -5.50 -12.03
CA TYR A 50 -15.32 -5.44 -12.70
C TYR A 50 -16.35 -6.39 -12.07
N GLU A 51 -16.21 -6.65 -10.76
CA GLU A 51 -17.21 -7.36 -9.94
C GLU A 51 -17.62 -8.73 -10.52
N GLY A 52 -16.71 -9.41 -11.20
CA GLY A 52 -16.97 -10.71 -11.82
C GLY A 52 -17.61 -10.67 -13.22
N ASP A 53 -17.77 -9.48 -13.84
CA ASP A 53 -18.15 -9.37 -15.26
C ASP A 53 -16.98 -9.81 -16.17
N THR A 54 -16.96 -11.10 -16.47
CA THR A 54 -15.88 -11.76 -17.20
C THR A 54 -15.73 -11.26 -18.64
N ILE A 55 -16.79 -10.73 -19.26
CA ILE A 55 -16.77 -10.18 -20.61
C ILE A 55 -16.05 -8.82 -20.60
N THR A 56 -16.45 -7.93 -19.68
CA THR A 56 -15.81 -6.62 -19.54
C THR A 56 -14.35 -6.79 -19.08
N SER A 57 -14.09 -7.66 -18.11
CA SER A 57 -12.73 -8.00 -17.67
C SER A 57 -11.85 -8.47 -18.83
N ALA A 58 -12.34 -9.39 -19.67
CA ALA A 58 -11.61 -9.88 -20.83
C ALA A 58 -11.33 -8.77 -21.86
N LYS A 59 -12.31 -7.92 -22.15
CA LYS A 59 -12.14 -6.78 -23.07
C LYS A 59 -11.06 -5.81 -22.58
N LYS A 60 -11.06 -5.52 -21.28
CA LYS A 60 -10.12 -4.58 -20.64
C LYS A 60 -8.73 -5.18 -20.52
N TYR A 61 -8.62 -6.44 -20.14
CA TYR A 61 -7.39 -7.21 -20.14
C TYR A 61 -6.75 -7.26 -21.53
N ARG A 62 -7.51 -7.61 -22.57
CA ARG A 62 -7.01 -7.60 -23.96
C ARG A 62 -6.51 -6.23 -24.40
N ARG A 63 -7.21 -5.15 -24.04
CA ARG A 63 -6.74 -3.78 -24.30
C ARG A 63 -5.43 -3.50 -23.57
N HIS A 64 -5.32 -3.91 -22.30
CA HIS A 64 -4.10 -3.75 -21.53
C HIS A 64 -2.91 -4.45 -22.19
N LEU A 65 -3.06 -5.71 -22.63
CA LEU A 65 -1.99 -6.42 -23.33
C LEU A 65 -1.56 -5.73 -24.64
N LYS A 66 -2.52 -5.18 -25.39
CA LYS A 66 -2.18 -4.38 -26.58
C LYS A 66 -1.36 -3.14 -26.22
N ILE A 67 -1.73 -2.44 -25.14
CA ILE A 67 -0.98 -1.26 -24.67
C ILE A 67 0.43 -1.66 -24.22
N ARG A 68 0.56 -2.74 -23.45
CA ARG A 68 1.87 -3.28 -23.03
C ARG A 68 2.76 -3.55 -24.24
N LYS A 69 2.22 -4.17 -25.28
CA LYS A 69 2.95 -4.47 -26.52
C LYS A 69 3.36 -3.21 -27.29
N ILE A 70 2.44 -2.25 -27.45
CA ILE A 70 2.69 -1.00 -28.20
C ILE A 70 3.76 -0.14 -27.50
N LEU A 71 3.69 -0.05 -26.18
CA LEU A 71 4.61 0.75 -25.37
C LEU A 71 5.84 -0.05 -24.92
N GLU A 72 6.01 -1.28 -25.41
CA GLU A 72 7.08 -2.20 -25.00
C GLU A 72 7.29 -2.31 -23.47
N LEU A 73 6.20 -2.28 -22.69
CA LEU A 73 6.27 -2.23 -21.22
C LEU A 73 6.95 -3.46 -20.60
N ASP A 74 7.07 -4.56 -21.33
CA ASP A 74 7.81 -5.74 -20.88
C ASP A 74 9.33 -5.49 -20.84
N LYS A 75 9.84 -4.51 -21.61
CA LYS A 75 11.25 -4.10 -21.65
C LYS A 75 11.49 -2.80 -20.89
N ILE A 76 10.50 -2.27 -20.16
CA ILE A 76 10.62 -0.97 -19.48
C ILE A 76 11.80 -0.93 -18.49
N HIS A 77 12.18 -2.07 -17.92
CA HIS A 77 13.33 -2.20 -17.04
C HIS A 77 14.69 -2.05 -17.75
N ASN A 78 14.71 -2.14 -19.08
CA ASN A 78 15.90 -1.95 -19.91
C ASN A 78 16.01 -0.52 -20.44
N LEU A 79 15.01 0.35 -20.18
CA LEU A 79 15.17 1.78 -20.40
C LEU A 79 16.18 2.27 -19.35
N GLY A 80 17.37 2.63 -19.81
CA GLY A 80 18.34 3.31 -18.95
C GLY A 80 17.88 4.73 -18.63
N ASP A 81 18.63 5.41 -17.75
CA ASP A 81 18.34 6.79 -17.34
C ASP A 81 18.20 7.76 -18.54
N ALA A 82 18.88 7.47 -19.66
CA ALA A 82 18.84 8.27 -20.88
C ALA A 82 17.57 8.12 -21.74
N ASP A 83 16.75 7.07 -21.55
CA ASP A 83 15.71 6.66 -22.50
C ASP A 83 14.26 6.80 -21.99
N GLY A 84 14.00 7.36 -20.80
CA GLY A 84 12.61 7.44 -20.35
C GLY A 84 12.26 8.01 -18.99
N LEU A 85 13.23 8.44 -18.18
CA LEU A 85 12.95 9.26 -17.02
C LEU A 85 13.39 10.67 -17.38
N ASP A 86 12.42 11.49 -17.77
CA ASP A 86 12.66 12.93 -17.92
C ASP A 86 13.09 13.44 -16.54
N GLU A 87 14.38 13.69 -16.34
CA GLU A 87 14.92 14.22 -15.07
C GLU A 87 14.16 15.50 -14.67
N ALA A 88 13.64 16.27 -15.64
CA ALA A 88 12.80 17.41 -15.35
C ALA A 88 11.44 17.01 -14.75
N ALA A 89 10.87 15.85 -15.10
CA ALA A 89 9.64 15.36 -14.49
C ALA A 89 9.83 15.04 -13.01
N ASP A 90 11.02 14.57 -12.59
CA ASP A 90 11.34 14.35 -11.18
C ASP A 90 11.40 15.67 -10.39
N ASP A 91 11.84 16.77 -11.01
CA ASP A 91 11.83 18.10 -10.39
C ASP A 91 10.41 18.63 -10.15
N TYR A 92 9.45 18.31 -11.03
CA TYR A 92 8.06 18.81 -10.93
C TYR A 92 7.09 17.85 -10.24
N ALA A 93 7.39 16.54 -10.23
CA ALA A 93 6.54 15.50 -9.67
C ALA A 93 7.39 14.38 -9.03
N PRO A 94 8.10 14.66 -7.92
CA PRO A 94 8.95 13.67 -7.28
C PRO A 94 8.12 12.50 -6.74
N VAL A 95 8.38 11.29 -7.24
CA VAL A 95 7.73 10.05 -6.79
C VAL A 95 8.78 9.08 -6.29
N GLU A 96 8.90 8.96 -4.96
CA GLU A 96 9.75 7.95 -4.33
C GLU A 96 8.92 6.79 -3.76
N ILE A 97 9.35 5.56 -4.05
CA ILE A 97 8.81 4.37 -3.37
C ILE A 97 9.51 4.24 -2.01
N LEU A 98 8.92 4.86 -0.98
CA LEU A 98 9.38 4.67 0.40
C LEU A 98 9.00 3.26 0.90
N GLY A 99 10.01 2.49 1.31
CA GLY A 99 9.88 1.11 1.79
C GLY A 99 8.97 0.90 3.01
N GLN A 100 8.66 -0.37 3.29
CA GLN A 100 7.58 -0.85 4.16
C GLN A 100 7.45 -0.20 5.55
N SER A 101 6.17 0.05 5.90
CA SER A 101 5.48 0.48 7.12
C SER A 101 6.05 0.30 8.56
N LEU A 102 7.35 0.08 8.80
CA LEU A 102 7.88 0.08 10.18
C LEU A 102 8.01 1.48 10.78
N ILE A 103 8.20 2.51 9.94
CA ILE A 103 8.44 3.89 10.39
C ILE A 103 7.21 4.49 11.09
N ARG A 104 5.99 4.12 10.66
CA ARG A 104 4.75 4.64 11.28
C ARG A 104 4.55 4.11 12.70
N PHE A 105 4.98 2.86 12.98
CA PHE A 105 4.81 2.25 14.30
C PHE A 105 5.87 2.73 15.29
N THR A 106 7.12 2.91 14.85
CA THR A 106 8.21 3.39 15.72
C THR A 106 8.03 4.85 16.12
N ILE A 107 7.61 5.72 15.18
CA ILE A 107 7.30 7.13 15.48
C ILE A 107 6.12 7.22 16.46
N TRP A 108 5.06 6.42 16.25
CA TRP A 108 3.91 6.37 17.15
C TRP A 108 4.29 5.87 18.56
N ALA A 109 5.09 4.79 18.65
CA ALA A 109 5.55 4.23 19.90
C ALA A 109 6.49 5.19 20.67
N MET A 110 7.45 5.82 19.99
CA MET A 110 8.33 6.82 20.60
C MET A 110 7.54 8.02 21.14
N ARG A 111 6.51 8.47 20.40
CA ARG A 111 5.64 9.58 20.80
C ARG A 111 4.78 9.22 22.02
N MET A 112 4.34 7.96 22.15
CA MET A 112 3.65 7.49 23.36
C MET A 112 4.56 7.39 24.59
N VAL A 113 5.82 6.95 24.41
CA VAL A 113 6.79 6.86 25.51
C VAL A 113 7.16 8.26 26.02
N TRP A 114 7.43 9.21 25.12
CA TRP A 114 7.72 10.60 25.48
C TRP A 114 6.55 11.27 26.21
N MET A 115 5.31 11.00 25.81
CA MET A 115 4.12 11.50 26.48
C MET A 115 3.95 10.97 27.90
N LYS A 116 4.19 9.66 28.13
CA LYS A 116 4.16 9.09 29.48
C LYS A 116 5.21 9.74 30.39
N LEU A 117 6.42 9.96 29.87
CA LEU A 117 7.48 10.64 30.60
C LEU A 117 7.09 12.10 30.92
N LEU A 118 6.50 12.82 29.97
CA LEU A 118 6.03 14.18 30.19
C LEU A 118 4.93 14.25 31.26
N THR A 119 3.96 13.32 31.23
CA THR A 119 2.92 13.24 32.25
C THR A 119 3.51 12.98 33.64
N ILE A 120 4.46 12.05 33.76
CA ILE A 120 5.15 11.76 35.02
C ILE A 120 5.92 13.00 35.50
N MET A 121 6.65 13.68 34.61
CA MET A 121 7.39 14.90 34.95
C MET A 121 6.46 16.01 35.44
N LEU A 122 5.30 16.19 34.80
CA LEU A 122 4.29 17.16 35.24
C LEU A 122 3.73 16.78 36.62
N GLN A 123 3.38 15.52 36.84
CA GLN A 123 2.89 15.04 38.14
C GLN A 123 3.94 15.25 39.26
N LEU A 124 5.22 14.98 38.98
CA LEU A 124 6.32 15.20 39.93
C LEU A 124 6.54 16.70 40.22
N LYS A 125 6.40 17.58 39.22
CA LYS A 125 6.64 19.02 39.38
C LYS A 125 5.52 19.75 40.15
N PHE A 126 4.33 19.14 40.24
CA PHE A 126 3.16 19.70 40.94
C PHE A 126 2.84 19.00 42.28
N TRP A 127 3.66 18.03 42.71
CA TRP A 127 3.43 17.25 43.93
C TRP A 127 3.36 18.09 45.21
N ASP A 128 4.07 19.23 45.27
CA ASP A 128 4.10 20.09 46.47
C ASP A 128 3.01 21.18 46.51
N LYS A 129 2.13 21.29 45.50
CA LYS A 129 1.12 22.37 45.45
C LYS A 129 -0.26 21.89 45.01
N GLN A 130 -1.03 21.38 45.98
CA GLN A 130 -2.45 20.97 45.92
C GLN A 130 -2.80 19.96 44.80
N PRO A 131 -3.75 19.04 45.03
CA PRO A 131 -4.11 18.05 44.02
C PRO A 131 -4.76 18.74 42.80
N MET A 132 -4.02 18.86 41.71
CA MET A 132 -4.55 19.26 40.40
C MET A 132 -4.79 18.01 39.55
N MET A 133 -6.02 17.87 39.05
CA MET A 133 -6.35 16.82 38.09
C MET A 133 -6.04 17.33 36.69
N ILE A 134 -5.03 16.75 36.05
CA ILE A 134 -4.61 17.10 34.69
C ILE A 134 -5.11 16.00 33.75
N ILE A 135 -6.02 16.35 32.85
CA ILE A 135 -6.54 15.46 31.80
C ILE A 135 -5.98 15.93 30.46
N VAL A 136 -5.16 15.07 29.86
CA VAL A 136 -4.64 15.28 28.50
C VAL A 136 -5.44 14.40 27.55
N PHE A 137 -6.02 15.00 26.51
CA PHE A 137 -6.73 14.25 25.48
C PHE A 137 -6.28 14.68 24.08
N TYR A 138 -6.49 13.77 23.13
CA TYR A 138 -5.94 13.87 21.79
C TYR A 138 -7.03 13.73 20.72
N SER A 139 -6.95 14.56 19.70
CA SER A 139 -7.65 14.40 18.42
C SER A 139 -6.63 14.37 17.29
N SER A 140 -6.97 13.76 16.14
CA SER A 140 -6.07 13.61 14.99
C SER A 140 -5.51 14.93 14.43
N LYS A 141 -6.04 16.07 14.88
CA LYS A 141 -5.61 17.41 14.46
C LYS A 141 -5.05 18.28 15.60
N ASP A 142 -5.32 17.99 16.88
CA ASP A 142 -4.94 18.88 18.00
C ASP A 142 -4.64 18.14 19.31
N LEU A 143 -3.74 18.73 20.12
CA LEU A 143 -3.45 18.34 21.49
C LEU A 143 -4.11 19.34 22.46
N GLY A 144 -5.00 18.85 23.32
CA GLY A 144 -5.63 19.63 24.39
C GLY A 144 -5.14 19.19 25.77
N ILE A 145 -4.82 20.15 26.63
CA ILE A 145 -4.52 19.93 28.05
C ILE A 145 -5.57 20.66 28.87
N LEU A 146 -6.36 19.93 29.65
CA LEU A 146 -7.25 20.51 30.65
C LEU A 146 -6.64 20.32 32.03
N ILE A 147 -6.48 21.44 32.73
CA ILE A 147 -5.97 21.47 34.10
C ILE A 147 -7.12 21.90 35.00
N PHE A 148 -7.56 21.00 35.88
CA PHE A 148 -8.56 21.29 36.89
C PHE A 148 -7.86 21.58 38.21
N LYS A 149 -8.12 22.77 38.75
CA LYS A 149 -7.76 23.16 40.12
C LYS A 149 -9.01 22.93 40.98
N GLN A 150 -8.93 22.04 41.97
CA GLN A 150 -9.97 21.92 42.99
C GLN A 150 -9.97 23.16 43.89
#